data_AF-A0A3L8S3U8-F1
#
_entry.id   AF-A0A3L8S3U8-F1
#
_cell.length_a   1.000
_cell.length_b   1.000
_cell.length_c   1.000
_cell.angle_alpha   90.00
_cell.angle_beta   90.00
_cell.angle_gamma   90.00
#
_symmetry.space_group_name_H-M   'P 1'
#
loop_
_entity.id
_entity.type
_entity.pdbx_description
1 polymer ?
#
loop_
_entity_poly.entity_id
_entity_poly.type
_entity_poly.pdbx_seq_one_letter_code
_entity_poly.pdbx_strand_id
1 'polypeptide(L)'
;MGVVLAKYHTVSELLKLLSNETLSTGEKISIILTIGHCTEVCEENQCELLQNNGLPLMIQILTESQDEELIKAATFVLQNCKQMTEQLSLKLYDNSLNVNNAEELDVQVRKKCLQDYWKKAKEILHRINSIERQHNE
;
A
#
# COMPACT_ATOMS: atom_id res chain seq x y z
N MET A 1 2.50 1.70 18.52
CA MET A 1 2.56 2.72 17.46
C MET A 1 3.37 2.11 16.32
N GLY A 2 2.76 1.84 15.16
CA GLY A 2 3.48 1.31 14.00
C GLY A 2 4.46 2.36 13.45
N VAL A 3 5.64 1.94 13.01
CA VAL A 3 6.58 2.84 12.33
C VAL A 3 6.08 3.05 10.90
N VAL A 4 5.79 4.30 10.53
CA VAL A 4 5.40 4.66 9.16
C VAL A 4 6.66 4.61 8.28
N LEU A 5 6.79 3.52 7.53
CA LEU A 5 7.92 3.25 6.63
C LEU A 5 7.61 3.61 5.18
N ALA A 6 6.34 3.89 4.85
CA ALA A 6 5.90 4.27 3.50
C ALA A 6 6.69 5.46 2.91
N LYS A 7 7.18 6.38 3.74
CA LYS A 7 8.06 7.50 3.30
C LYS A 7 9.40 7.04 2.71
N TYR A 8 9.82 5.80 3.00
CA TYR A 8 11.04 5.18 2.50
C TYR A 8 10.77 4.14 1.41
N HIS A 9 9.51 4.02 0.97
CA HIS A 9 9.08 3.02 0.00
C HIS A 9 9.46 1.57 0.37
N THR A 10 9.51 1.28 1.67
CA THR A 10 10.07 0.02 2.16
C THR A 10 9.30 -1.19 1.65
N VAL A 11 7.98 -1.12 1.56
CA VAL A 11 7.18 -2.25 1.06
C VAL A 11 7.42 -2.45 -0.43
N SER A 12 7.49 -1.38 -1.23
CA SER A 12 7.79 -1.49 -2.67
C SER A 12 9.18 -2.10 -2.92
N GLU A 13 10.20 -1.66 -2.20
CA GLU A 13 11.56 -2.21 -2.35
C GLU A 13 11.66 -3.67 -1.91
N LEU A 14 10.96 -4.06 -0.83
CA LEU A 14 10.90 -5.47 -0.41
C LEU A 14 10.17 -6.35 -1.43
N LEU A 15 9.10 -5.86 -2.07
CA LEU A 15 8.41 -6.58 -3.13
C LEU A 15 9.30 -6.76 -4.37
N LYS A 16 10.04 -5.72 -4.77
CA LYS A 16 11.02 -5.83 -5.88
C LYS A 16 12.11 -6.86 -5.56
N LEU A 17 12.61 -6.85 -4.32
CA LEU A 17 13.61 -7.82 -3.88
C LEU A 17 13.04 -9.24 -3.93
N LEU A 18 11.79 -9.44 -3.47
CA LEU A 18 11.12 -10.75 -3.48
C LEU A 18 10.94 -11.34 -4.89
N SER A 19 10.80 -10.49 -5.91
CA SER A 19 10.74 -10.92 -7.32
C SER A 19 12.07 -11.43 -7.88
N ASN A 20 13.17 -11.36 -7.11
CA ASN A 20 14.46 -11.89 -7.54
C ASN A 20 14.50 -13.43 -7.41
N GLU A 21 14.73 -14.11 -8.53
CA GLU A 21 14.78 -15.57 -8.61
C GLU A 21 16.00 -16.17 -7.89
N THR A 22 17.07 -15.40 -7.66
CA THR A 22 18.29 -15.91 -7.02
C THR A 22 18.15 -16.11 -5.51
N LEU A 23 17.08 -15.62 -4.90
CA LEU A 23 16.86 -15.74 -3.46
C LEU A 23 16.54 -17.18 -3.07
N SER A 24 17.19 -17.65 -2.02
CA SER A 24 16.81 -18.89 -1.34
C SER A 24 15.41 -18.76 -0.72
N THR A 25 14.76 -19.90 -0.48
CA THR A 25 13.44 -19.92 0.15
C THR A 25 13.43 -19.23 1.52
N GLY A 26 14.48 -19.41 2.33
CA GLY A 26 14.61 -18.76 3.64
C GLY A 26 14.70 -17.24 3.56
N GLU A 27 15.39 -16.70 2.54
CA GLU A 27 15.44 -15.26 2.28
C GLU A 27 14.08 -14.73 1.83
N LYS A 28 13.38 -15.45 0.94
CA LYS A 28 12.02 -15.09 0.52
C LYS A 28 11.05 -15.06 1.69
N ILE A 29 11.08 -16.08 2.57
CA ILE A 29 10.27 -16.13 3.79
C ILE A 29 10.57 -14.90 4.67
N SER A 30 11.84 -14.59 4.90
CA SER A 30 12.26 -13.46 5.73
C SER A 30 11.73 -12.13 5.20
N ILE A 31 11.77 -11.94 3.87
CA ILE A 31 11.22 -10.76 3.20
C ILE A 31 9.70 -10.69 3.35
N ILE A 32 8.99 -11.80 3.12
CA ILE A 32 7.52 -11.85 3.23
C ILE A 32 7.06 -11.55 4.67
N LEU A 33 7.72 -12.11 5.67
CA LEU A 33 7.42 -11.82 7.08
C LEU A 33 7.68 -10.35 7.42
N THR A 34 8.77 -9.79 6.90
CA THR A 34 9.07 -8.35 7.06
C THR A 34 7.97 -7.49 6.46
N ILE A 35 7.53 -7.81 5.23
CA ILE A 35 6.38 -7.14 4.60
C ILE A 35 5.15 -7.25 5.49
N GLY A 36 4.83 -8.45 5.99
CA GLY A 36 3.68 -8.70 6.86
C GLY A 36 3.70 -7.81 8.10
N HIS A 37 4.83 -7.70 8.80
CA HIS A 37 4.97 -6.83 9.98
C HIS A 37 4.93 -5.34 9.65
N CYS A 38 5.50 -4.91 8.52
CA CYS A 38 5.35 -3.51 8.07
C CYS A 38 3.87 -3.16 7.82
N THR A 39 3.10 -4.14 7.39
CA THR A 39 1.72 -4.01 6.92
C THR A 39 0.69 -4.18 8.05
N GLU A 40 0.99 -4.96 9.10
CA GLU A 40 0.04 -5.36 10.16
C GLU A 40 -0.72 -4.20 10.82
N VAL A 41 -0.07 -3.06 11.08
CA VAL A 41 -0.64 -1.95 11.87
C VAL A 41 -0.46 -0.56 11.25
N CYS A 42 -0.16 -0.47 9.95
CA CYS A 42 0.09 0.80 9.26
C CYS A 42 -0.68 0.88 7.93
N GLU A 43 -1.71 1.73 7.89
CA GLU A 43 -2.57 1.92 6.72
C GLU A 43 -1.76 2.38 5.49
N GLU A 44 -0.77 3.25 5.67
CA GLU A 44 0.07 3.75 4.56
C GLU A 44 0.94 2.64 3.95
N ASN A 45 1.55 1.78 4.79
CA ASN A 45 2.34 0.65 4.32
C ASN A 45 1.44 -0.39 3.61
N GLN A 46 0.20 -0.57 4.07
CA GLN A 46 -0.77 -1.42 3.36
C GLN A 46 -1.17 -0.83 2.01
N CYS A 47 -1.43 0.47 1.92
CA CYS A 47 -1.69 1.12 0.64
C CYS A 47 -0.53 0.91 -0.34
N GLU A 48 0.71 0.98 0.14
CA GLU A 48 1.88 0.69 -0.67
C GLU A 48 1.90 -0.76 -1.18
N LEU A 49 1.59 -1.74 -0.33
CA LEU A 49 1.45 -3.15 -0.73
C LEU A 49 0.44 -3.32 -1.87
N LEU A 50 -0.73 -2.67 -1.77
CA LEU A 50 -1.79 -2.75 -2.77
C LEU A 50 -1.38 -2.11 -4.10
N GLN A 51 -0.76 -0.93 -4.04
CA GLN A 51 -0.34 -0.18 -5.23
C GLN A 51 0.79 -0.88 -6.01
N ASN A 52 1.58 -1.74 -5.36
CA ASN A 52 2.75 -2.40 -5.94
C ASN A 52 2.49 -3.88 -6.28
N ASN A 53 1.24 -4.27 -6.54
CA ASN A 53 0.86 -5.65 -6.87
C ASN A 53 1.25 -6.70 -5.81
N GLY A 54 1.36 -6.28 -4.54
CA GLY A 54 1.74 -7.18 -3.46
C GLY A 54 0.70 -8.28 -3.20
N LEU A 55 -0.60 -7.96 -3.26
CA LEU A 55 -1.66 -8.97 -3.10
C LEU A 55 -1.62 -10.06 -4.17
N PRO A 56 -1.61 -9.74 -5.49
CA PRO A 56 -1.42 -10.74 -6.53
C PRO A 56 -0.19 -11.63 -6.30
N LEU A 57 0.94 -11.04 -5.89
CA LEU A 57 2.16 -11.78 -5.64
C LEU A 57 2.02 -12.77 -4.46
N MET A 58 1.39 -12.35 -3.35
CA MET A 58 1.14 -13.24 -2.22
C MET A 58 0.18 -14.38 -2.57
N ILE A 59 -0.86 -14.09 -3.37
CA ILE A 59 -1.80 -15.11 -3.87
C ILE A 59 -1.06 -16.11 -4.76
N GLN A 60 -0.21 -15.62 -5.66
CA GLN A 60 0.59 -16.48 -6.53
C GLN A 60 1.45 -17.44 -5.71
N ILE A 61 2.17 -16.93 -4.70
CA ILE A 61 2.99 -17.77 -3.80
C ILE A 61 2.12 -18.80 -3.08
N LEU A 62 0.95 -18.40 -2.58
CA LEU A 62 0.00 -19.29 -1.91
C LEU A 62 -0.49 -20.42 -2.84
N THR A 63 -0.69 -20.16 -4.12
CA THR A 63 -1.26 -21.14 -5.07
C THR A 63 -0.21 -21.98 -5.80
N GLU A 64 1.01 -21.46 -5.97
CA GLU A 64 2.05 -22.09 -6.82
C GLU A 64 3.20 -22.71 -6.03
N SER A 65 3.43 -22.31 -4.78
CA SER A 65 4.50 -22.87 -3.95
C SER A 65 4.19 -24.30 -3.48
N GLN A 66 5.23 -25.11 -3.30
CA GLN A 66 5.17 -26.39 -2.57
C GLN A 66 5.75 -26.29 -1.16
N ASP A 67 6.39 -25.16 -0.82
CA ASP A 67 6.97 -24.92 0.49
C ASP A 67 5.91 -24.38 1.47
N GLU A 68 5.65 -25.16 2.53
CA GLU A 68 4.61 -24.88 3.52
C GLU A 68 4.90 -23.62 4.35
N GLU A 69 6.17 -23.35 4.67
CA GLU A 69 6.57 -22.18 5.45
C GLU A 69 6.44 -20.90 4.61
N LEU A 70 6.79 -20.98 3.33
CA LEU A 70 6.57 -19.89 2.38
C LEU A 70 5.08 -19.58 2.20
N ILE A 71 4.23 -20.62 2.13
CA ILE A 71 2.78 -20.49 2.08
C ILE A 71 2.22 -19.83 3.35
N LYS A 72 2.69 -20.26 4.55
CA LYS A 72 2.29 -19.66 5.83
C LYS A 72 2.67 -18.18 5.89
N ALA A 73 3.88 -17.84 5.45
CA ALA A 73 4.34 -16.45 5.41
C ALA A 73 3.46 -15.59 4.49
N ALA A 74 3.12 -16.08 3.29
CA ALA A 74 2.22 -15.36 2.38
C ALA A 74 0.80 -15.23 2.96
N THR A 75 0.33 -16.29 3.63
CA THR A 75 -0.98 -16.29 4.31
C THR A 75 -1.04 -15.24 5.42
N PHE A 76 0.04 -15.07 6.19
CA PHE A 76 0.14 -14.03 7.21
C PHE A 76 -0.06 -12.62 6.62
N VAL A 77 0.61 -12.30 5.51
CA VAL A 77 0.42 -11.01 4.82
C VAL A 77 -1.03 -10.83 4.35
N LEU A 78 -1.64 -11.87 3.78
CA LEU A 78 -3.03 -11.83 3.32
C LEU A 78 -4.03 -11.66 4.48
N GLN A 79 -3.78 -12.31 5.61
CA GLN A 79 -4.58 -12.15 6.82
C GLN A 79 -4.53 -10.72 7.36
N ASN A 80 -3.35 -10.08 7.34
CA ASN A 80 -3.20 -8.68 7.75
C ASN A 80 -4.03 -7.74 6.86
N CYS A 81 -4.07 -8.01 5.55
CA CYS A 81 -4.88 -7.24 4.60
C CYS A 81 -6.38 -7.45 4.83
N LYS A 82 -6.79 -8.70 5.12
CA LYS A 82 -8.18 -9.05 5.44
C LYS A 82 -8.64 -8.32 6.70
N GLN A 83 -7.87 -8.43 7.79
CA GLN A 83 -8.21 -7.83 9.08
C GLN A 83 -8.33 -6.31 8.97
N MET A 84 -7.44 -5.64 8.24
CA MET A 84 -7.57 -4.19 8.04
C MET A 84 -8.80 -3.83 7.20
N THR A 85 -9.12 -4.60 6.17
CA THR A 85 -10.34 -4.40 5.36
C THR A 85 -11.59 -4.53 6.23
N GLU A 86 -11.62 -5.51 7.14
CA GLU A 86 -12.70 -5.69 8.11
C GLU A 86 -12.77 -4.53 9.11
N GLN A 87 -11.63 -4.09 9.66
CA GLN A 87 -11.58 -2.93 10.55
C GLN A 87 -12.03 -1.64 9.85
N LEU A 88 -11.65 -1.44 8.59
CA LEU A 88 -12.11 -0.33 7.79
C LEU A 88 -13.63 -0.45 7.58
N SER A 89 -14.14 -1.62 7.20
CA SER A 89 -15.59 -1.84 7.05
C SER A 89 -16.37 -1.55 8.33
N LEU A 90 -15.82 -1.87 9.51
CA LEU A 90 -16.44 -1.55 10.79
C LEU A 90 -16.39 -0.05 11.08
N LYS A 91 -15.24 0.62 10.90
CA LYS A 91 -15.14 2.08 10.99
C LYS A 91 -16.11 2.77 10.04
N LEU A 92 -16.33 2.21 8.86
CA LEU A 92 -17.29 2.69 7.87
C LEU A 92 -18.74 2.46 8.29
N TYR A 93 -19.05 1.33 8.93
CA TYR A 93 -20.37 1.06 9.50
C TYR A 93 -20.70 2.02 10.65
N ASP A 94 -19.73 2.26 11.55
CA ASP A 94 -19.88 3.22 12.65
C ASP A 94 -20.03 4.66 12.13
N ASN A 95 -19.32 5.02 11.06
CA ASN A 95 -19.47 6.31 10.38
C ASN A 95 -20.75 6.40 9.53
N SER A 96 -21.27 5.26 9.03
CA SER A 96 -22.51 5.16 8.23
C SER A 96 -23.77 5.40 9.07
N LEU A 97 -23.71 5.19 10.39
CA LEU A 97 -24.77 5.66 11.29
C LEU A 97 -24.82 7.19 11.38
N ASN A 98 -23.86 7.90 10.76
CA ASN A 98 -23.72 9.35 10.79
C ASN A 98 -23.47 9.99 9.41
N VAL A 99 -23.99 9.42 8.30
CA VAL A 99 -24.39 10.13 7.06
C VAL A 99 -24.57 9.10 5.93
N ASN A 100 -25.65 9.29 5.18
CA ASN A 100 -26.06 8.45 4.05
C ASN A 100 -25.07 8.49 2.88
N ASN A 101 -24.94 7.35 2.19
CA ASN A 101 -24.53 7.15 0.78
C ASN A 101 -23.12 6.57 0.54
N ALA A 102 -23.08 5.27 0.21
CA ALA A 102 -21.90 4.50 -0.18
C ALA A 102 -21.21 4.96 -1.49
N GLU A 103 -21.86 5.79 -2.31
CA GLU A 103 -21.26 6.40 -3.51
C GLU A 103 -20.32 7.57 -3.19
N GLU A 104 -20.49 8.25 -2.06
CA GLU A 104 -19.66 9.41 -1.67
C GLU A 104 -18.28 8.98 -1.12
N LEU A 105 -18.14 7.70 -0.75
CA LEU A 105 -16.98 7.18 -0.03
C LEU A 105 -15.86 6.65 -0.96
N ASP A 106 -16.19 6.00 -2.10
CA ASP A 106 -15.21 5.74 -3.17
C ASP A 106 -14.59 7.05 -3.64
N VAL A 107 -15.42 8.08 -3.75
CA VAL A 107 -15.00 9.44 -4.06
C VAL A 107 -14.09 9.99 -2.96
N GLN A 108 -14.35 9.73 -1.68
CA GLN A 108 -13.56 10.32 -0.58
C GLN A 108 -12.17 9.71 -0.39
N VAL A 109 -12.04 8.38 -0.53
CA VAL A 109 -10.72 7.69 -0.51
C VAL A 109 -9.90 8.07 -1.74
N ARG A 110 -10.52 8.05 -2.94
CA ARG A 110 -9.88 8.61 -4.15
C ARG A 110 -9.53 10.07 -3.95
N LYS A 111 -10.39 10.90 -3.37
CA LYS A 111 -10.17 12.34 -3.17
C LYS A 111 -9.01 12.62 -2.23
N LYS A 112 -8.79 11.80 -1.20
CA LYS A 112 -7.63 11.92 -0.30
C LYS A 112 -6.32 11.57 -1.01
N CYS A 113 -6.30 10.48 -1.78
CA CYS A 113 -5.16 10.11 -2.62
C CYS A 113 -4.89 11.13 -3.76
N LEU A 114 -5.95 11.61 -4.42
CA LEU A 114 -5.88 12.64 -5.46
C LEU A 114 -5.51 14.01 -4.91
N GLN A 115 -5.79 14.33 -3.64
CA GLN A 115 -5.46 15.61 -3.04
C GLN A 115 -3.95 15.86 -3.03
N ASP A 116 -3.16 14.82 -2.71
CA ASP A 116 -1.70 14.91 -2.70
C ASP A 116 -1.14 15.10 -4.11
N TYR A 117 -1.71 14.41 -5.11
CA TYR A 117 -1.37 14.62 -6.52
C TYR A 117 -1.76 16.03 -7.01
N TRP A 118 -2.95 16.52 -6.64
CA TRP A 118 -3.41 17.87 -6.99
C TRP A 118 -2.54 18.96 -6.37
N LYS A 119 -2.09 18.76 -5.13
CA LYS A 119 -1.16 19.66 -4.45
C LYS A 119 0.17 19.73 -5.20
N LYS A 120 0.75 18.57 -5.54
CA LYS A 120 1.98 18.50 -6.34
C LYS A 120 1.83 19.13 -7.73
N ALA A 121 0.70 18.90 -8.41
CA ALA A 121 0.44 19.48 -9.72
C ALA A 121 0.36 21.01 -9.67
N LYS A 122 -0.28 21.58 -8.63
CA LYS A 122 -0.30 23.03 -8.39
C LYS A 122 1.09 23.61 -8.12
N GLU A 123 1.91 22.91 -7.35
CA GLU A 123 3.30 23.32 -7.08
C GLU A 123 4.14 23.31 -8.37
N ILE A 124 3.99 22.28 -9.22
CA ILE A 124 4.65 22.20 -10.52
C ILE A 124 4.20 23.35 -11.44
N LEU A 125 2.89 23.57 -11.56
CA LEU A 125 2.33 24.65 -12.37
C LEU A 125 2.83 26.03 -11.91
N HIS A 126 2.90 26.25 -10.59
CA HIS A 126 3.44 27.49 -10.03
C HIS A 126 4.92 27.69 -10.40
N ARG A 127 5.73 26.63 -10.38
CA ARG A 127 7.14 26.70 -10.82
C ARG A 127 7.26 27.01 -12.31
N ILE A 128 6.45 26.37 -13.16
CA ILE A 128 6.44 26.64 -14.61
C ILE A 128 6.11 28.11 -14.87
N ASN A 129 5.01 28.61 -14.30
CA ASN A 129 4.59 30.01 -14.47
C ASN A 129 5.64 31.01 -13.96
N SER A 130 6.36 30.66 -12.89
CA SER A 130 7.43 31.53 -12.35
C SER A 130 8.62 31.61 -13.31
N ILE A 131 8.99 30.49 -13.94
CA ILE A 131 10.06 30.42 -14.93
C ILE A 131 9.66 31.16 -16.21
N GLU A 132 8.43 30.97 -16.69
CA GLU A 132 7.92 31.68 -17.88
C GLU A 132 7.91 33.20 -17.70
N ARG A 133 7.58 33.68 -16.50
CA ARG A 133 7.64 35.12 -16.18
C ARG A 133 9.08 35.65 -16.14
N GLN A 134 10.03 34.85 -15.67
CA GLN A 134 11.45 35.22 -15.68
C GLN A 134 12.09 35.19 -17.07
N HIS A 135 11.46 34.54 -18.05
CA HIS A 135 11.94 34.45 -19.43
C HIS A 135 11.32 35.50 -20.37
N ASN A 136 10.27 36.21 -19.91
CA ASN A 136 9.58 37.28 -20.63
C ASN A 136 10.00 38.69 -20.15
N GLU A 137 11.03 38.79 -19.31
CA GLU A 137 11.79 40.02 -19.00
C GLU A 137 13.12 40.02 -19.77
#